data_AF-A0A962P2U7-F1
#
_entry.id   AF-A0A962P2U7-F1
#
_cell.length_a   1.000
_cell.length_b   1.000
_cell.length_c   1.000
_cell.angle_alpha   90.00
_cell.angle_beta   90.00
_cell.angle_gamma   90.00
#
_symmetry.space_group_name_H-M   'P 1'
#
loop_
_entity.id
_entity.type
_entity.pdbx_description
1 polymer ?
#
loop_
_entity_poly.entity_id
_entity_poly.type
_entity_poly.pdbx_seq_one_letter_code
_entity_poly.pdbx_strand_id
1 'polypeptide(L)'
;MKPTFIKKAIAVSVGTLALASFASADSIAIEEVVVTAQKRAESLQNVPIAITAFSGDKLREDDITNMQDIGNRTPGLVFAAFSAGQPEIAIRGIGTKEDGAAASDSTVVSVDDVYIAARTAQVFDIF
;
A
#
# COMPACT_ATOMS: atom_id res chain seq x y z
N MET A 1 49.63 63.81 -5.88
CA MET A 1 48.36 63.77 -5.12
C MET A 1 47.42 64.79 -5.75
N LYS A 2 46.22 64.56 -6.28
CA LYS A 2 45.36 63.41 -6.66
C LYS A 2 44.56 63.92 -7.88
N PRO A 3 44.10 63.05 -8.79
CA PRO A 3 43.67 63.43 -10.14
C PRO A 3 42.17 63.78 -10.27
N THR A 4 41.93 64.73 -11.17
CA THR A 4 40.82 64.96 -12.14
C THR A 4 39.44 64.36 -11.89
N PHE A 5 38.44 65.25 -11.82
CA PHE A 5 37.00 64.96 -11.80
C PHE A 5 36.34 65.19 -13.18
N ILE A 6 35.37 64.33 -13.48
CA ILE A 6 34.19 64.49 -14.37
C ILE A 6 34.42 64.47 -15.88
N LYS A 7 33.98 63.38 -16.53
CA LYS A 7 33.12 63.41 -17.75
C LYS A 7 32.15 62.21 -17.79
N LYS A 8 30.95 62.50 -18.28
CA LYS A 8 29.73 61.69 -18.48
C LYS A 8 29.94 60.36 -19.22
N ALA A 9 29.05 59.38 -19.01
CA ALA A 9 28.08 58.90 -20.01
C ALA A 9 27.50 57.50 -19.66
N ILE A 10 26.21 57.36 -19.96
CA ILE A 10 25.41 56.14 -20.08
C ILE A 10 26.08 55.11 -21.00
N ALA A 11 26.07 53.83 -20.61
CA ALA A 11 26.16 52.70 -21.52
C ALA A 11 25.45 51.48 -20.92
N VAL A 12 24.44 51.00 -21.63
CA VAL A 12 23.76 49.71 -21.43
C VAL A 12 24.72 48.62 -21.92
N SER A 13 25.01 47.61 -21.08
CA SER A 13 25.69 46.39 -21.50
C SER A 13 24.88 45.17 -21.07
N VAL A 14 24.35 44.46 -22.07
CA VAL A 14 23.76 43.13 -21.96
C VAL A 14 24.81 42.19 -21.38
N GLY A 15 24.58 41.72 -20.15
CA GLY A 15 25.44 40.79 -19.45
C GLY A 15 24.63 39.54 -19.08
N THR A 16 24.95 38.46 -19.76
CA THR A 16 24.43 37.10 -19.63
C THR A 16 24.29 36.67 -18.17
N LEU A 17 23.05 36.58 -17.65
CA LEU A 17 22.77 35.81 -16.43
C LEU A 17 22.25 34.44 -16.84
N ALA A 18 23.19 33.51 -17.00
CA ALA A 18 22.87 32.09 -17.00
C ALA A 18 22.31 31.73 -15.62
N LEU A 19 20.98 31.72 -15.50
CA LEU A 19 20.29 31.06 -14.41
C LEU A 19 20.49 29.56 -14.61
N ALA A 20 21.57 29.03 -14.04
CA ALA A 20 21.71 27.62 -13.76
C ALA A 20 20.60 27.27 -12.76
N SER A 21 19.45 26.85 -13.30
CA SER A 21 18.40 26.24 -12.50
C SER A 21 18.96 24.91 -11.99
N PHE A 22 19.29 24.88 -10.70
CA PHE A 22 19.51 23.63 -9.98
C PHE A 22 18.18 22.89 -9.94
N ALA A 23 17.93 22.09 -10.96
CA ALA A 23 16.93 21.03 -10.90
C ALA A 23 17.45 20.03 -9.87
N SER A 24 17.04 20.19 -8.61
CA SER A 24 17.10 19.12 -7.63
C SER A 24 16.33 17.94 -8.22
N ALA A 25 17.08 16.95 -8.71
CA ALA A 25 16.53 15.65 -9.06
C ALA A 25 16.16 14.99 -7.73
N ASP A 26 14.92 15.21 -7.29
CA ASP A 26 14.26 14.29 -6.38
C ASP A 26 14.30 12.92 -7.07
N SER A 27 15.22 12.07 -6.62
CA SER A 27 15.28 10.69 -7.03
C SER A 27 13.94 10.06 -6.71
N ILE A 28 13.20 9.64 -7.73
CA ILE A 28 12.02 8.80 -7.58
C ILE A 28 12.47 7.53 -6.84
N ALA A 29 12.34 7.54 -5.52
CA ALA A 29 12.58 6.38 -4.69
C ALA A 29 11.36 5.47 -4.83
N ILE A 30 11.56 4.25 -5.30
CA ILE A 30 10.52 3.23 -5.30
C ILE A 30 10.33 2.82 -3.84
N GLU A 31 9.11 3.01 -3.31
CA GLU A 31 8.74 2.49 -1.99
C GLU A 31 8.79 0.95 -2.02
N GLU A 32 9.58 0.37 -1.13
CA GLU A 32 9.70 -1.08 -1.00
C GLU A 32 8.64 -1.63 -0.04
N VAL A 33 7.78 -2.52 -0.54
CA VAL A 33 6.78 -3.21 0.28
C VAL A 33 7.35 -4.55 0.73
N VAL A 34 7.61 -4.69 2.03
CA VAL A 34 8.10 -5.92 2.66
C VAL A 34 6.91 -6.75 3.13
N VAL A 35 6.88 -8.04 2.77
CA VAL A 35 5.81 -8.98 3.11
C VAL A 35 6.38 -10.25 3.75
N THR A 36 5.56 -10.94 4.55
CA THR A 36 5.93 -12.18 5.25
C THR A 36 5.24 -13.43 4.71
N ALA A 37 4.74 -13.39 3.47
CA ALA A 37 3.90 -14.44 2.92
C ALA A 37 4.58 -15.84 2.84
N GLN A 38 5.91 -15.91 2.85
CA GLN A 38 6.68 -17.17 2.94
C GLN A 38 7.33 -17.39 4.31
N LYS A 39 6.83 -16.74 5.37
CA LYS A 39 7.45 -16.70 6.71
C LYS A 39 8.86 -16.12 6.71
N ARG A 40 9.23 -15.37 5.67
CA ARG A 40 10.45 -14.59 5.53
C ARG A 40 10.07 -13.20 5.05
N ALA A 41 10.72 -12.17 5.58
CA ALA A 41 10.60 -10.81 5.08
C ALA A 41 11.27 -10.71 3.71
N GLU A 42 10.47 -10.50 2.67
CA GLU A 42 10.92 -10.31 1.29
C GLU A 42 10.16 -9.15 0.63
N SER A 43 10.80 -8.50 -0.34
CA SER A 43 10.16 -7.48 -1.17
C SER A 43 9.05 -8.11 -2.01
N LEU A 44 7.87 -7.49 -2.07
CA LEU A 44 6.73 -7.95 -2.86
C LEU A 44 7.09 -8.21 -4.33
N GLN A 45 8.03 -7.45 -4.90
CA GLN A 45 8.52 -7.61 -6.27
C GLN A 45 9.29 -8.93 -6.52
N ASN A 46 9.85 -9.53 -5.47
CA ASN A 46 10.67 -10.75 -5.57
C ASN A 46 9.89 -12.02 -5.22
N VAL A 47 8.67 -11.90 -4.68
CA VAL A 47 7.89 -13.05 -4.23
C VAL A 47 7.11 -13.67 -5.41
N PRO A 48 7.32 -14.94 -5.78
CA PRO A 48 6.64 -15.59 -6.90
C PRO A 48 5.22 -16.07 -6.56
N ILE A 49 4.46 -15.29 -5.78
CA ILE A 49 3.04 -15.53 -5.48
C ILE A 49 2.26 -14.23 -5.59
N ALA A 50 0.97 -14.31 -5.91
CA ALA A 50 0.14 -13.11 -5.94
C ALA A 50 -0.19 -12.65 -4.52
N ILE A 51 0.19 -11.42 -4.20
CA ILE A 51 -0.03 -10.80 -2.90
C ILE A 51 -0.70 -9.46 -3.13
N THR A 52 -1.75 -9.17 -2.37
CA THR A 52 -2.33 -7.83 -2.28
C THR A 52 -2.03 -7.31 -0.87
N ALA A 53 -1.38 -6.15 -0.78
CA ALA A 53 -1.01 -5.53 0.48
C ALA A 53 -1.67 -4.15 0.58
N PHE A 54 -2.28 -3.88 1.73
CA PHE A 54 -2.91 -2.60 2.04
C PHE A 54 -2.09 -1.88 3.11
N SER A 55 -1.77 -0.60 2.89
CA SER A 55 -1.16 0.25 3.91
C SER A 55 -2.24 0.83 4.83
N GLY A 56 -1.87 1.18 6.06
CA GLY A 56 -2.80 1.81 7.00
C GLY A 56 -3.42 3.11 6.49
N ASP A 57 -2.67 3.90 5.71
CA ASP A 57 -3.19 5.13 5.10
C ASP A 57 -4.22 4.84 4.01
N LYS A 58 -3.96 3.83 3.15
CA LYS A 58 -4.94 3.40 2.14
C LYS A 58 -6.23 2.88 2.76
N LEU A 59 -6.13 2.11 3.85
CA LEU A 59 -7.31 1.61 4.54
C LEU A 59 -8.22 2.76 5.04
N ARG A 60 -7.62 3.86 5.50
CA ARG A 60 -8.37 5.06 5.93
C ARG A 60 -8.88 5.90 4.76
N GLU A 61 -8.08 6.08 3.71
CA GLU A 61 -8.47 6.85 2.51
C GLU A 61 -9.62 6.20 1.74
N ASP A 62 -9.61 4.86 1.63
CA ASP A 62 -10.63 4.09 0.94
C ASP A 62 -11.81 3.65 1.83
N ASP A 63 -11.85 4.11 3.10
CA ASP A 63 -12.88 3.77 4.10
C ASP A 63 -13.07 2.25 4.26
N ILE A 64 -11.96 1.49 4.24
CA ILE A 64 -11.96 0.03 4.33
C ILE A 64 -12.03 -0.36 5.80
N THR A 65 -13.25 -0.49 6.31
CA THR A 65 -13.51 -0.76 7.73
C THR A 65 -13.45 -2.25 8.05
N ASN A 66 -13.95 -3.10 7.16
CA ASN A 66 -14.16 -4.51 7.50
C ASN A 66 -13.58 -5.46 6.45
N MET A 67 -13.59 -6.75 6.77
CA MET A 67 -13.08 -7.81 5.90
C MET A 67 -13.87 -7.95 4.56
N GLN A 68 -15.13 -7.52 4.52
CA GLN A 68 -15.92 -7.52 3.27
C GLN A 68 -15.39 -6.46 2.29
N ASP A 69 -15.00 -5.29 2.80
CA ASP A 69 -14.41 -4.21 2.01
C ASP A 69 -13.06 -4.64 1.40
N ILE A 70 -12.25 -5.39 2.17
CA ILE A 70 -11.02 -6.02 1.66
C ILE A 70 -11.33 -6.99 0.52
N GLY A 71 -12.38 -7.82 0.66
CA GLY A 71 -12.86 -8.70 -0.39
C GLY A 71 -13.22 -7.95 -1.67
N ASN A 72 -13.91 -6.81 -1.55
CA ASN A 72 -14.32 -5.98 -2.68
C ASN A 72 -13.16 -5.31 -3.42
N ARG A 73 -12.02 -5.07 -2.74
CA ARG A 73 -10.83 -4.43 -3.31
C ARG A 73 -9.73 -5.40 -3.73
N THR A 74 -9.87 -6.68 -3.40
CA THR A 74 -8.84 -7.70 -3.67
C THR A 74 -9.27 -8.63 -4.81
N PRO A 75 -8.57 -8.61 -5.97
CA PRO A 75 -8.91 -9.48 -7.09
C PRO A 75 -8.81 -10.96 -6.74
N GLY A 76 -9.88 -11.71 -7.03
CA GLY A 76 -9.92 -13.14 -6.78
C GLY A 76 -10.05 -13.52 -5.31
N LEU A 77 -10.27 -12.56 -4.40
CA LEU A 77 -10.77 -12.83 -3.06
C LEU A 77 -12.28 -12.66 -3.06
N VAL A 78 -12.99 -13.62 -2.48
CA VAL A 78 -14.40 -13.50 -2.14
C VAL A 78 -14.48 -13.57 -0.63
N PHE A 79 -15.02 -12.52 -0.03
CA PHE A 79 -15.37 -12.50 1.37
C PHE A 79 -16.86 -12.18 1.48
N ALA A 80 -17.66 -13.19 1.77
CA ALA A 80 -19.09 -13.05 1.98
C ALA A 80 -19.44 -13.47 3.41
N ALA A 81 -20.52 -12.94 3.97
CA ALA A 81 -21.07 -13.42 5.23
C ALA A 81 -22.47 -13.95 4.96
N PHE A 82 -22.67 -15.26 5.08
CA PHE A 82 -24.00 -15.86 4.88
C PHE A 82 -24.93 -15.53 6.04
N SER A 83 -24.39 -15.53 7.26
CA SER A 83 -25.04 -15.12 8.50
C SER A 83 -24.01 -14.48 9.43
N ALA A 84 -24.47 -13.76 10.47
CA ALA A 84 -23.59 -13.18 11.47
C ALA A 84 -22.75 -14.29 12.14
N GLY A 85 -21.42 -14.22 11.99
CA GLY A 85 -20.49 -15.22 12.51
C GLY A 85 -20.18 -16.39 11.57
N GLN A 86 -20.70 -16.39 10.34
CA GLN A 86 -20.42 -17.38 9.30
C GLN A 86 -19.84 -16.71 8.03
N PRO A 87 -18.53 -16.39 8.02
CA PRO A 87 -17.86 -15.95 6.81
C PRO A 87 -17.68 -17.11 5.83
N GLU A 88 -17.89 -16.81 4.56
CA GLU A 88 -17.49 -17.61 3.42
C GLU A 88 -16.31 -16.90 2.74
N ILE A 89 -15.13 -17.51 2.86
CA ILE A 89 -13.89 -16.97 2.30
C ILE A 89 -13.41 -17.89 1.19
N ALA A 90 -13.29 -17.36 -0.02
CA ALA A 90 -12.73 -18.07 -1.15
C ALA A 90 -11.62 -17.28 -1.84
N ILE A 91 -10.52 -17.94 -2.17
CA ILE A 91 -9.41 -17.35 -2.92
C ILE A 91 -9.32 -18.09 -4.25
N ARG A 92 -9.45 -17.37 -5.37
CA ARG A 92 -9.44 -17.90 -6.74
C ARG A 92 -10.45 -19.04 -6.95
N GLY A 93 -11.62 -18.92 -6.32
CA GLY A 93 -12.69 -19.92 -6.38
C GLY A 93 -12.52 -21.11 -5.43
N ILE A 94 -11.41 -21.19 -4.69
CA ILE A 94 -11.16 -22.22 -3.67
C ILE A 94 -11.61 -21.68 -2.32
N GLY A 95 -12.63 -22.29 -1.74
CA GLY A 95 -13.18 -21.93 -0.44
C GLY A 95 -14.12 -23.00 0.09
N THR A 96 -14.41 -22.96 1.38
CA THR A 96 -15.27 -23.94 2.05
C THR A 96 -16.67 -23.34 2.22
N LYS A 97 -17.66 -23.97 1.56
CA LYS A 97 -19.09 -23.64 1.68
C LYS A 97 -19.84 -24.50 2.70
N GLU A 98 -19.13 -25.40 3.37
CA GLU A 98 -19.73 -26.29 4.37
C GLU A 98 -20.06 -25.52 5.65
N ASP A 99 -21.26 -25.77 6.18
CA ASP A 99 -21.75 -25.19 7.42
C ASP A 99 -21.80 -26.30 8.50
N GLY A 100 -20.93 -26.17 9.50
CA GLY A 100 -20.83 -27.13 10.60
C GLY A 100 -19.59 -26.91 11.45
N ALA A 101 -19.66 -27.24 12.74
CA ALA A 101 -18.54 -27.10 13.68
C ALA A 101 -17.33 -28.00 13.33
N ALA A 102 -17.51 -28.99 12.44
CA ALA A 102 -16.48 -29.88 11.94
C ALA A 102 -16.03 -29.53 10.50
N ALA A 103 -16.54 -28.45 9.91
CA ALA A 103 -16.13 -28.02 8.59
C ALA A 103 -14.67 -27.56 8.61
N SER A 104 -13.88 -28.01 7.63
CA SER A 104 -12.50 -27.60 7.45
C SER A 104 -12.41 -26.46 6.44
N ASP A 105 -11.85 -25.33 6.85
CA ASP A 105 -11.63 -24.19 5.96
C ASP A 105 -10.48 -24.47 4.99
N SER A 106 -10.74 -24.29 3.70
CA SER A 106 -9.72 -24.37 2.65
C SER A 106 -8.84 -23.11 2.59
N THR A 107 -9.22 -22.07 3.32
CA THR A 107 -8.55 -20.78 3.42
C THR A 107 -8.24 -20.49 4.89
N VAL A 108 -7.21 -19.68 5.12
CA VAL A 108 -6.67 -19.43 6.46
C VAL A 108 -6.63 -17.94 6.71
N VAL A 109 -7.21 -17.50 7.82
CA VAL A 109 -7.09 -16.12 8.31
C VAL A 109 -6.15 -16.15 9.51
N SER A 110 -5.13 -15.28 9.47
CA SER A 110 -4.17 -15.14 10.56
C SER A 110 -4.02 -13.67 10.92
N VAL A 111 -3.82 -13.40 12.20
CA VAL A 111 -3.51 -12.06 12.73
C VAL A 111 -2.19 -12.18 13.47
N ASP A 112 -1.21 -11.35 13.12
CA ASP A 112 0.14 -11.38 13.69
C ASP A 112 0.79 -12.78 13.71
N ASP A 113 0.69 -13.49 12.58
CA ASP A 113 1.14 -14.89 12.40
C ASP A 113 0.43 -15.94 13.28
N VAL A 114 -0.65 -15.57 13.97
CA VAL A 114 -1.50 -16.48 14.75
C VAL A 114 -2.76 -16.82 13.97
N TYR A 115 -3.00 -18.11 13.77
CA TYR A 115 -4.18 -18.61 13.08
C TYR A 115 -5.47 -18.40 13.90
N ILE A 116 -6.50 -17.87 13.27
CA ILE A 116 -7.85 -17.76 13.84
C ILE A 116 -8.72 -18.94 13.36
N ALA A 117 -8.91 -19.92 14.27
CA ALA A 117 -9.73 -21.10 14.00
C ALA A 117 -11.23 -20.85 14.11
N ALA A 118 -11.65 -19.90 14.95
CA ALA A 118 -13.06 -19.61 15.14
C ALA A 118 -13.58 -18.76 13.97
N ARG A 119 -14.44 -19.33 13.12
CA ARG A 119 -15.08 -18.63 11.99
C ARG A 119 -15.71 -17.29 12.37
N THR A 120 -16.38 -17.21 13.52
CA THR A 120 -16.96 -15.95 14.00
C THR A 120 -15.91 -14.86 14.26
N ALA A 121 -14.70 -15.24 14.66
CA ALA A 121 -13.60 -14.31 14.94
C ALA A 121 -12.84 -13.91 13.67
N GLN A 122 -13.13 -14.51 12.52
CA GLN A 122 -12.56 -14.10 11.22
C GLN A 122 -13.30 -12.88 10.64
N VAL A 123 -14.47 -12.51 11.19
CA VAL A 123 -15.22 -11.30 10.83
C VAL A 123 -14.91 -10.22 11.87
N PHE A 124 -13.71 -9.65 11.78
CA PHE A 124 -13.28 -8.55 12.64
C PHE A 124 -13.29 -7.21 11.90
N ASP A 125 -13.40 -6.14 12.69
CA ASP A 125 -13.23 -4.76 12.24
C ASP A 125 -11.73 -4.41 12.24
N ILE A 126 -11.32 -3.57 11.30
CA ILE A 126 -9.91 -3.22 11.08
C ILE A 126 -9.51 -2.01 11.95
N PHE A 127 -10.47 -1.23 12.47
CA PHE A 127 -10.20 -0.08 13.35
C PHE A 127 -11.32 0.28 14.34
#